data_AF-A0A6L7IKL1-F1
#
_entry.id   AF-A0A6L7IKL1-F1
#
_cell.length_a   1.000
_cell.length_b   1.000
_cell.length_c   1.000
_cell.angle_alpha   90.00
_cell.angle_beta   90.00
_cell.angle_gamma   90.00
#
_symmetry.space_group_name_H-M   'P 1'
#
loop_
_entity.id
_entity.type
_entity.pdbx_description
1 polymer ?
#
loop_
_entity_poly.entity_id
_entity_poly.type
_entity_poly.pdbx_seq_one_letter_code
_entity_poly.pdbx_strand_id
1 'polypeptide(L)'
;MDSKVKHEVINSNILTNYGIIIELDNVENGFPVKKAVLKSVHSNLFWEIEQRIIENLEEKRFDNEEIVFSNINSKNSLSSEVLKNREEKNIRLYKISPIGHKEQPKIGECLVFHSTTFRKKIRIKEIYDNYFLLEDENNYIGVIPRRKVVRNEKAIIGDYLRHCEHQFHDLVDANDNFIYR
;
A
#
# COMPACT_ATOMS: atom_id res chain seq x y z
N MET A 1 1.10 6.72 -9.83
CA MET A 1 2.34 7.51 -9.93
C MET A 1 3.20 7.23 -8.71
N ASP A 2 4.48 6.92 -8.90
CA ASP A 2 5.41 6.61 -7.79
C ASP A 2 5.92 7.91 -7.13
N SER A 3 6.07 7.89 -5.80
CA SER A 3 6.70 8.98 -5.06
C SER A 3 8.19 9.09 -5.41
N LYS A 4 8.72 10.33 -5.34
CA LYS A 4 10.17 10.56 -5.47
C LYS A 4 10.95 10.07 -4.25
N VAL A 5 10.31 10.08 -3.08
CA VAL A 5 10.91 9.60 -1.83
C VAL A 5 10.92 8.08 -1.85
N LYS A 6 12.08 7.52 -1.52
CA LYS A 6 12.32 6.09 -1.35
C LYS A 6 12.46 5.79 0.13
N HIS A 7 11.87 4.68 0.55
CA HIS A 7 11.89 4.18 1.91
C HIS A 7 12.60 2.83 1.91
N GLU A 8 13.70 2.71 2.63
CA GLU A 8 14.46 1.47 2.71
C GLU A 8 13.84 0.54 3.75
N VAL A 9 13.72 -0.74 3.40
CA VAL A 9 13.31 -1.79 4.33
C VAL A 9 14.48 -2.15 5.24
N ILE A 10 14.43 -1.68 6.48
CA ILE A 10 15.46 -1.99 7.49
C ILE A 10 15.22 -3.39 8.09
N ASN A 11 13.95 -3.78 8.23
CA ASN A 11 13.56 -5.05 8.80
C ASN A 11 12.29 -5.56 8.11
N SER A 12 12.17 -6.89 7.97
CA SER A 12 10.97 -7.52 7.41
C SER A 12 10.77 -8.90 8.01
N ASN A 13 9.69 -9.08 8.76
CA ASN A 13 9.36 -10.30 9.49
C ASN A 13 7.95 -10.77 9.19
N ILE A 14 7.79 -12.09 9.01
CA ILE A 14 6.48 -12.73 9.04
C ILE A 14 6.22 -13.22 10.45
N LEU A 15 5.14 -12.74 11.05
CA LEU A 15 4.69 -13.18 12.36
C LEU A 15 3.43 -14.01 12.22
N THR A 16 3.48 -15.22 12.79
CA THR A 16 2.35 -16.15 12.79
C THR A 16 1.12 -15.45 13.39
N ASN A 17 0.00 -15.47 12.68
CA ASN A 17 -1.27 -14.80 13.02
C ASN A 17 -1.27 -13.26 12.97
N TYR A 18 -0.13 -12.61 12.72
CA TYR A 18 -0.01 -11.15 12.71
C TYR A 18 0.38 -10.57 11.34
N GLY A 19 0.83 -11.40 10.39
CA GLY A 19 1.11 -11.00 9.02
C GLY A 19 2.55 -10.53 8.80
N ILE A 20 2.77 -9.76 7.74
CA ILE A 20 4.11 -9.22 7.40
C ILE A 20 4.28 -7.88 8.10
N ILE A 21 5.31 -7.77 8.92
CA ILE A 21 5.71 -6.54 9.59
C ILE A 21 7.03 -6.05 9.01
N ILE A 22 7.06 -4.79 8.59
CA ILE A 22 8.26 -4.14 8.07
C ILE A 22 8.62 -2.90 8.88
N GLU A 23 9.92 -2.64 8.96
CA GLU A 23 10.47 -1.36 9.41
C GLU A 23 10.97 -0.60 8.18
N LEU A 24 10.49 0.63 8.02
CA LEU A 24 10.89 1.51 6.94
C LEU A 24 11.68 2.70 7.48
N ASP A 25 12.80 2.99 6.83
CA ASP A 25 13.56 4.21 7.06
C ASP A 25 12.95 5.41 6.33
N ASN A 26 13.29 6.62 6.81
CA ASN A 26 13.01 7.89 6.14
C ASN A 26 11.51 8.10 5.88
N VAL A 27 10.67 7.71 6.85
CA VAL A 27 9.21 7.94 6.78
C VAL A 27 8.83 9.03 7.77
N GLU A 28 8.95 10.27 7.31
CA GLU A 28 8.60 11.44 8.11
C GLU A 28 7.12 11.40 8.50
N ASN A 29 6.84 11.54 9.80
CA ASN A 29 5.50 11.51 10.42
C ASN A 29 4.66 10.23 10.24
N GLY A 30 5.07 9.30 9.37
CA GLY A 30 4.33 8.09 9.03
C GLY A 30 3.32 8.30 7.90
N PHE A 31 2.85 7.21 7.28
CA PHE A 31 1.81 7.29 6.24
C PHE A 31 0.41 7.52 6.85
N PRO A 32 -0.28 8.63 6.51
CA PRO A 32 -1.57 8.97 7.11
C PRO A 32 -2.75 8.17 6.53
N VAL A 33 -2.50 7.31 5.53
CA VAL A 33 -3.55 6.66 4.73
C VAL A 33 -3.54 5.16 4.94
N LYS A 34 -4.68 4.61 5.37
CA LYS A 34 -4.93 3.16 5.37
C LYS A 34 -4.99 2.64 3.93
N LYS A 35 -4.45 1.46 3.67
CA LYS A 35 -4.41 0.85 2.33
C LYS A 35 -3.56 1.61 1.30
N ALA A 36 -2.62 2.43 1.78
CA ALA A 36 -1.54 2.94 0.96
C ALA A 36 -0.80 1.79 0.27
N VAL A 37 -0.38 1.97 -0.98
CA VAL A 37 0.35 0.93 -1.72
C VAL A 37 1.82 1.31 -1.75
N LEU A 38 2.66 0.37 -1.35
CA LEU A 38 4.10 0.42 -1.51
C LEU A 38 4.48 -0.43 -2.72
N LYS A 39 5.38 0.08 -3.55
CA LYS A 39 5.94 -0.64 -4.69
C LYS A 39 7.45 -0.76 -4.52
N SER A 40 8.00 -1.94 -4.79
CA SER A 40 9.45 -2.09 -4.89
C SER A 40 9.99 -1.39 -6.13
N VAL A 41 11.07 -0.65 -5.94
CA VAL A 41 11.84 -0.04 -7.02
C VAL A 41 12.55 -1.09 -7.88
N HIS A 42 12.85 -2.28 -7.32
CA HIS A 42 13.69 -3.29 -7.97
C HIS A 42 12.85 -4.44 -8.54
N SER A 43 12.02 -5.07 -7.70
CA SER A 43 11.25 -6.26 -8.06
C SER A 43 9.91 -5.94 -8.72
N ASN A 44 9.46 -4.67 -8.68
CA ASN A 44 8.12 -4.24 -9.07
C ASN A 44 6.98 -4.98 -8.34
N LEU A 45 7.28 -5.60 -7.19
CA LEU A 45 6.28 -6.18 -6.30
C LEU A 45 5.56 -5.09 -5.50
N PHE A 46 4.36 -5.40 -5.00
CA PHE A 46 3.45 -4.43 -4.39
C PHE A 46 2.90 -4.91 -3.06
N TRP A 47 2.83 -4.01 -2.08
CA TRP A 47 2.26 -4.30 -0.77
C TRP A 47 1.26 -3.22 -0.36
N GLU A 48 0.12 -3.63 0.19
CA GLU A 48 -0.88 -2.74 0.80
C GLU A 48 -0.50 -2.55 2.28
N ILE A 49 -0.36 -1.30 2.73
CA ILE A 49 -0.22 -0.96 4.15
C ILE A 49 -1.58 -1.16 4.82
N GLU A 50 -1.64 -2.14 5.72
CA GLU A 50 -2.83 -2.37 6.52
C GLU A 50 -2.89 -1.39 7.68
N GLN A 51 -1.74 -1.17 8.33
CA GLN A 51 -1.66 -0.48 9.61
C GLN A 51 -0.26 0.02 9.90
N ARG A 52 -0.15 1.18 10.55
CA ARG A 52 1.09 1.60 11.22
C ARG A 52 1.08 1.04 12.64
N ILE A 53 2.19 0.47 13.08
CA ILE A 53 2.36 -0.05 14.43
C ILE A 53 3.12 1.01 15.24
N ILE A 54 2.54 1.37 16.38
CA ILE A 54 3.14 2.26 17.38
C ILE A 54 3.53 1.39 18.57
N GLU A 55 4.80 1.41 18.92
CA GLU A 55 5.35 0.64 20.04
C GLU A 55 5.26 1.40 21.39
N ASN A 56 4.70 2.62 21.39
CA ASN A 56 4.53 3.51 22.55
C ASN A 56 3.09 4.06 22.65
N LEU A 57 2.63 4.34 23.87
CA LEU A 57 1.27 4.79 24.19
C LEU A 57 0.97 6.26 23.83
N GLU A 58 2.00 7.10 23.66
CA GLU A 58 1.83 8.56 23.62
C GLU A 58 1.63 9.15 22.21
N GLU A 59 1.77 8.38 21.13
CA GLU A 59 1.86 8.93 19.76
C GLU A 59 0.82 8.40 18.77
N LYS A 60 -0.45 8.28 19.17
CA LYS A 60 -1.50 8.07 18.16
C LYS A 60 -1.80 9.39 17.44
N ARG A 61 -1.28 9.54 16.22
CA ARG A 61 -1.45 10.68 15.33
C ARG A 61 -2.52 10.43 14.26
N PHE A 62 -2.81 9.17 13.91
CA PHE A 62 -3.73 8.81 12.83
C PHE A 62 -4.70 7.67 13.21
N ASP A 63 -5.84 7.60 12.51
CA ASP A 63 -6.87 6.57 12.74
C ASP A 63 -6.41 5.15 12.36
N ASN A 64 -5.44 5.04 11.44
CA ASN A 64 -4.87 3.78 10.94
C ASN A 64 -3.67 3.27 11.76
N GLU A 65 -3.52 3.72 13.00
CA GLU A 65 -2.46 3.29 13.92
C GLU A 65 -2.97 2.29 14.96
N GLU A 66 -2.22 1.20 15.16
CA GLU A 66 -2.34 0.32 16.34
C GLU A 66 -1.24 0.64 17.32
N ILE A 67 -1.59 0.75 18.60
CA ILE A 67 -0.62 0.64 19.67
C ILE A 67 -0.48 -0.84 19.99
N VAL A 68 0.70 -1.39 19.74
CA VAL A 68 1.01 -2.76 20.16
C VAL A 68 2.00 -2.68 21.31
N PHE A 69 1.57 -3.18 22.47
CA PHE A 69 2.47 -3.43 23.59
C PHE A 69 3.47 -4.50 23.16
N SER A 70 4.73 -4.09 23.06
CA SER A 70 5.85 -4.81 22.47
C SER A 70 6.05 -6.23 23.02
N ASN A 71 5.40 -7.20 22.38
CA ASN A 71 5.75 -8.62 22.45
C ASN A 71 5.95 -9.23 21.05
N ILE A 72 5.85 -8.40 20.01
CA ILE A 72 5.83 -8.83 18.61
C ILE A 72 7.21 -9.26 18.13
N ASN A 73 8.31 -8.90 18.81
CA ASN A 73 9.63 -9.44 18.46
C ASN A 73 10.77 -9.35 19.49
N SER A 74 10.56 -8.94 20.75
CA SER A 74 11.67 -8.86 21.70
C SER A 74 11.40 -9.58 23.02
N LYS A 75 12.29 -10.51 23.35
CA LYS A 75 12.44 -11.07 24.70
C LYS A 75 12.91 -10.02 25.73
N ASN A 76 13.12 -8.77 25.31
CA ASN A 76 13.58 -7.65 26.13
C ASN A 76 12.75 -6.42 25.81
N SER A 77 12.28 -5.68 26.81
CA SER A 77 11.72 -4.35 26.61
C SER A 77 12.66 -3.49 25.75
N LEU A 78 12.17 -2.92 24.65
CA LEU A 78 12.95 -1.95 23.86
C LEU A 78 13.37 -0.81 24.80
N SER A 79 14.66 -0.52 24.86
CA SER A 79 15.15 0.58 25.70
C SER A 79 14.67 1.92 25.13
N SER A 80 14.52 2.91 26.01
CA SER A 80 14.15 4.27 25.62
C SER A 80 15.13 4.90 24.62
N GLU A 81 16.40 4.50 24.63
CA GLU A 81 17.42 4.92 23.66
C GLU A 81 17.16 4.36 22.25
N VAL A 82 16.72 3.10 22.13
CA VAL A 82 16.39 2.51 20.83
C VAL A 82 15.19 3.21 20.21
N LEU A 83 14.17 3.52 21.02
CA LEU A 83 12.99 4.26 20.57
C LEU A 83 13.35 5.69 20.13
N LYS A 84 14.20 6.40 20.89
CA LYS A 84 14.69 7.73 20.49
C LYS A 84 15.47 7.70 19.18
N ASN A 85 16.39 6.74 19.03
CA ASN A 85 17.14 6.57 17.79
C ASN A 85 16.25 6.29 16.59
N ARG A 86 15.16 5.52 16.78
CA ARG A 86 14.16 5.26 15.73
C ARG A 86 13.38 6.52 15.37
N GLU A 87 12.98 7.33 16.35
CA GLU A 87 12.32 8.62 16.10
C GLU A 87 13.22 9.59 15.35
N GLU A 88 14.47 9.77 15.78
CA GLU A 88 15.44 10.68 15.14
C GLU A 88 15.72 10.31 13.67
N LYS A 89 15.68 9.01 13.36
CA LYS A 89 15.86 8.49 12.00
C LYS A 89 14.57 8.40 11.19
N ASN A 90 13.43 8.77 11.76
CA ASN A 90 12.11 8.58 11.13
C ASN A 90 11.83 7.12 10.72
N ILE A 91 12.24 6.18 11.55
CA ILE A 91 11.97 4.76 11.34
C ILE A 91 10.55 4.45 11.82
N ARG A 92 9.77 3.78 10.98
CA ARG A 92 8.35 3.49 11.24
C ARG A 92 8.03 2.02 10.96
N LEU A 93 7.19 1.42 11.81
CA LEU A 93 6.74 0.05 11.67
C LEU A 93 5.38 -0.02 10.98
N TYR A 94 5.23 -0.96 10.05
CA TYR A 94 3.99 -1.19 9.33
C TYR A 94 3.64 -2.67 9.24
N LYS A 95 2.36 -2.96 9.43
CA LYS A 95 1.75 -4.21 8.97
C LYS A 95 1.34 -4.04 7.51
N ILE A 96 1.76 -4.97 6.67
CA ILE A 96 1.49 -4.95 5.24
C ILE A 96 0.96 -6.30 4.76
N SER A 97 0.30 -6.28 3.60
CA SER A 97 -0.14 -7.48 2.89
C SER A 97 0.32 -7.43 1.43
N PRO A 98 0.82 -8.54 0.87
CA PRO A 98 1.26 -8.60 -0.52
C PRO A 98 0.07 -8.51 -1.47
N ILE A 99 0.25 -7.87 -2.63
CA ILE A 99 -0.79 -7.71 -3.66
C ILE A 99 -0.44 -8.60 -4.85
N GLY A 100 -1.17 -9.69 -5.03
CA GLY A 100 -0.98 -10.59 -6.18
C GLY A 100 0.25 -11.51 -6.10
N HIS A 101 0.92 -11.55 -4.94
CA HIS A 101 2.03 -12.46 -4.65
C HIS A 101 2.03 -12.87 -3.17
N LYS A 102 3.03 -13.65 -2.75
CA LYS A 102 3.20 -14.14 -1.37
C LYS A 102 4.49 -13.66 -0.70
N GLU A 103 5.32 -12.94 -1.44
CA GLU A 103 6.62 -12.47 -0.96
C GLU A 103 6.50 -11.28 0.01
N GLN A 104 7.37 -11.25 1.01
CA GLN A 104 7.63 -10.06 1.81
C GLN A 104 8.74 -9.20 1.17
N PRO A 105 8.83 -7.90 1.49
CA PRO A 105 9.95 -7.08 1.06
C PRO A 105 11.27 -7.62 1.62
N LYS A 106 12.36 -7.47 0.86
CA LYS A 106 13.70 -7.86 1.32
C LYS A 106 14.32 -6.73 2.13
N ILE A 107 15.13 -7.09 3.13
CA ILE A 107 15.95 -6.10 3.85
C ILE A 107 16.90 -5.43 2.86
N GLY A 108 17.02 -4.10 2.93
CA GLY A 108 17.77 -3.25 2.00
C GLY A 108 17.02 -2.89 0.71
N GLU A 109 15.78 -3.39 0.52
CA GLU A 109 14.97 -3.03 -0.64
C GLU A 109 14.37 -1.64 -0.49
N CYS A 110 14.43 -0.84 -1.56
CA CYS A 110 13.78 0.46 -1.59
C CYS A 110 12.32 0.33 -2.07
N LEU A 111 11.39 0.84 -1.27
CA LEU A 111 9.99 0.96 -1.59
C LEU A 111 9.62 2.43 -1.85
N VAL A 112 8.66 2.65 -2.74
CA VAL A 112 8.07 3.96 -3.02
C VAL A 112 6.58 3.91 -2.77
N PHE A 113 6.00 5.03 -2.33
CA PHE A 113 4.56 5.17 -2.29
C PHE A 113 4.03 5.19 -3.71
N HIS A 114 3.17 4.23 -4.03
CA HIS A 114 2.51 4.12 -5.31
C HIS A 114 1.13 4.74 -5.19
N SER A 115 0.99 5.97 -5.70
CA SER A 115 -0.33 6.60 -5.78
C SER A 115 -1.20 5.85 -6.79
N THR A 116 -2.27 5.24 -6.30
CA THR A 116 -3.36 4.68 -7.12
C THR A 116 -4.38 5.74 -7.54
N THR A 117 -4.20 7.03 -7.19
CA THR A 117 -5.11 8.10 -7.58
C THR A 117 -4.87 8.50 -9.03
N PHE A 118 -5.49 7.76 -9.95
CA PHE A 118 -5.68 8.27 -11.29
C PHE A 118 -6.73 9.37 -11.25
N ARG A 119 -6.34 10.65 -11.21
CA ARG A 119 -7.30 11.77 -11.41
C ARG A 119 -7.97 11.78 -12.80
N LYS A 120 -7.63 10.81 -13.66
CA LYS A 120 -8.14 10.62 -15.02
C LYS A 120 -8.63 9.19 -15.16
N LYS A 121 -9.59 8.95 -16.07
CA LYS A 121 -9.98 7.58 -16.41
C LYS A 121 -8.79 6.81 -16.98
N ILE A 122 -8.67 5.53 -16.64
CA ILE A 122 -7.60 4.66 -17.14
C ILE A 122 -8.19 3.38 -17.71
N ARG A 123 -7.63 2.86 -18.81
CA ARG A 123 -8.16 1.70 -19.53
C ARG A 123 -7.85 0.39 -18.81
N ILE A 124 -8.78 -0.55 -18.79
CA ILE A 124 -8.56 -1.94 -18.39
C ILE A 124 -7.82 -2.65 -19.52
N LYS A 125 -6.57 -3.03 -19.26
CA LYS A 125 -5.73 -3.81 -20.17
C LYS A 125 -6.03 -5.30 -20.06
N GLU A 126 -6.11 -5.81 -18.84
CA GLU A 126 -6.34 -7.24 -18.55
C GLU A 126 -7.19 -7.40 -17.28
N ILE A 127 -7.91 -8.52 -17.20
CA ILE A 127 -8.80 -8.85 -16.08
C ILE A 127 -8.34 -10.16 -15.44
N TYR A 128 -8.15 -10.11 -14.13
CA TYR A 128 -7.82 -11.27 -13.31
C TYR A 128 -8.94 -11.53 -12.29
N ASP A 129 -8.89 -12.68 -11.61
CA ASP A 129 -9.94 -13.05 -10.64
C ASP A 129 -10.13 -12.01 -9.54
N ASN A 130 -9.03 -11.38 -9.09
CA ASN A 130 -9.03 -10.50 -7.92
C ASN A 130 -8.73 -9.02 -8.24
N TYR A 131 -8.22 -8.70 -9.43
CA TYR A 131 -7.81 -7.35 -9.80
C TYR A 131 -7.94 -7.06 -11.30
N PHE A 132 -7.92 -5.76 -11.64
CA PHE A 132 -7.78 -5.27 -13.00
C PHE A 132 -6.38 -4.71 -13.21
N LEU A 133 -5.78 -5.06 -14.35
CA LEU A 133 -4.58 -4.41 -14.85
C LEU A 133 -5.01 -3.22 -15.70
N LEU A 134 -4.45 -2.05 -15.43
CA LEU A 134 -4.84 -0.79 -16.03
C LEU A 134 -3.69 -0.22 -16.85
N GLU A 135 -3.99 0.45 -17.96
CA GLU A 135 -3.02 1.12 -18.82
C GLU A 135 -3.51 2.50 -19.24
N ASP A 136 -2.68 3.52 -19.05
CA ASP A 136 -2.98 4.88 -19.53
C ASP A 136 -2.41 5.14 -20.94
N GLU A 137 -2.68 6.33 -21.48
CA GLU A 137 -2.22 6.75 -22.81
C GLU A 137 -0.69 6.85 -22.94
N ASN A 138 0.03 6.92 -21.83
CA ASN A 138 1.49 6.95 -21.77
C ASN A 138 2.09 5.55 -21.50
N ASN A 139 1.30 4.48 -21.63
CA ASN A 139 1.66 3.10 -21.29
C ASN A 139 2.01 2.89 -19.81
N TYR A 140 1.54 3.75 -18.91
CA TYR A 140 1.68 3.54 -17.48
C TYR A 140 0.78 2.40 -17.03
N ILE A 141 1.33 1.47 -16.26
CA ILE A 141 0.60 0.32 -15.73
C ILE A 141 0.16 0.55 -14.29
N GLY A 142 -1.13 0.38 -14.04
CA GLY A 142 -1.73 0.40 -12.70
C GLY A 142 -2.44 -0.90 -12.37
N VAL A 143 -2.73 -1.11 -11.08
CA VAL A 143 -3.51 -2.26 -10.62
C VAL A 143 -4.59 -1.77 -9.66
N ILE A 144 -5.80 -2.31 -9.78
CA ILE A 144 -6.87 -2.07 -8.82
C ILE A 144 -7.60 -3.37 -8.45
N PRO A 145 -7.86 -3.62 -7.16
CA PRO A 145 -8.70 -4.74 -6.75
C PRO A 145 -10.11 -4.63 -7.32
N ARG A 146 -10.67 -5.73 -7.83
CA ARG A 146 -12.02 -5.75 -8.42
C ARG A 146 -13.09 -5.28 -7.45
N ARG A 147 -12.97 -5.65 -6.17
CA ARG A 147 -13.87 -5.21 -5.09
C ARG A 147 -13.93 -3.70 -4.89
N LYS A 148 -12.93 -2.94 -5.36
CA LYS A 148 -12.90 -1.47 -5.29
C LYS A 148 -13.51 -0.81 -6.54
N VAL A 149 -14.09 -1.60 -7.45
CA VAL A 149 -14.76 -1.12 -8.66
C VAL A 149 -16.23 -1.49 -8.59
N VAL A 150 -17.08 -0.49 -8.76
CA VAL A 150 -18.53 -0.68 -8.83
C VAL A 150 -18.83 -1.47 -10.10
N ARG A 151 -19.63 -2.53 -9.98
CA ARG A 151 -20.03 -3.40 -11.11
C ARG A 151 -18.86 -4.08 -11.82
N ASN A 152 -17.84 -4.48 -11.06
CA ASN A 152 -16.65 -5.15 -11.59
C ASN A 152 -16.94 -6.49 -12.31
N GLU A 153 -18.11 -7.08 -12.11
CA GLU A 153 -18.59 -8.28 -12.81
C GLU A 153 -18.95 -8.00 -14.28
N LYS A 154 -19.21 -6.73 -14.64
CA LYS A 154 -19.58 -6.28 -16.00
C LYS A 154 -18.38 -5.75 -16.81
N ALA A 155 -17.21 -5.69 -16.18
CA ALA A 155 -15.99 -5.15 -16.78
C ALA A 155 -15.48 -6.07 -17.90
N ILE A 156 -15.08 -5.47 -19.02
CA ILE A 156 -14.35 -6.14 -20.09
C ILE A 156 -13.04 -5.40 -20.38
N ILE A 157 -12.12 -6.09 -21.05
CA ILE A 157 -10.89 -5.48 -21.56
C ILE A 157 -11.25 -4.35 -22.52
N GLY A 158 -10.66 -3.18 -22.30
CA GLY A 158 -10.92 -1.96 -23.07
C GLY A 158 -11.90 -0.98 -22.40
N ASP A 159 -12.62 -1.37 -21.35
CA ASP A 159 -13.36 -0.41 -20.52
C ASP A 159 -12.40 0.51 -19.75
N TYR A 160 -12.95 1.53 -19.10
CA TYR A 160 -12.17 2.48 -18.32
C TYR A 160 -12.64 2.50 -16.87
N LEU A 161 -11.69 2.77 -15.97
CA LEU A 161 -11.97 3.03 -14.57
C LEU A 161 -11.72 4.50 -14.30
N ARG A 162 -12.75 5.18 -13.81
CA ARG A 162 -12.65 6.54 -13.32
C ARG A 162 -12.49 6.51 -11.81
N HIS A 163 -11.40 7.10 -11.32
CA HIS A 163 -11.25 7.31 -9.89
C HIS A 163 -12.31 8.28 -9.41
N CYS A 164 -12.99 7.91 -8.33
CA CYS A 164 -13.85 8.79 -7.59
C CYS A 164 -13.22 9.05 -6.22
N GLU A 165 -13.46 10.22 -5.63
CA GLU A 165 -12.90 10.60 -4.32
C GLU A 165 -13.37 9.70 -3.17
N HIS A 166 -14.35 8.84 -3.43
CA HIS A 166 -14.88 7.85 -2.52
C HIS A 166 -14.15 6.51 -2.77
N GLN A 167 -14.08 5.63 -1.78
CA GLN A 167 -13.27 4.39 -1.79
C GLN A 167 -13.49 3.40 -2.97
N PHE A 168 -14.43 3.69 -3.87
CA PHE A 168 -14.81 2.91 -5.03
C PHE A 168 -14.61 3.69 -6.34
N HIS A 169 -14.34 2.95 -7.41
CA HIS A 169 -14.08 3.49 -8.74
C HIS A 169 -15.23 3.12 -9.66
N ASP A 170 -15.57 4.05 -10.56
CA ASP A 170 -16.64 3.85 -11.52
C ASP A 170 -16.11 3.11 -12.75
N LEU A 171 -16.88 2.11 -13.20
CA LEU A 171 -16.68 1.47 -14.50
C LEU A 171 -17.39 2.31 -15.58
N VAL A 172 -16.61 2.87 -16.50
CA VAL A 172 -17.08 3.76 -17.57
C VAL A 172 -16.55 3.32 -18.93
N ASP A 173 -17.21 3.75 -20.00
CA ASP A 173 -16.75 3.56 -21.37
C ASP A 173 -15.72 4.63 -21.80
N ALA A 174 -15.27 4.57 -23.05
CA ALA A 174 -14.34 5.54 -23.62
C ALA A 174 -14.89 6.99 -23.63
N ASN A 175 -16.21 7.16 -23.56
CA ASN A 175 -16.92 8.45 -23.59
C ASN A 175 -17.34 8.92 -22.19
N ASP A 176 -16.83 8.30 -21.11
CA ASP A 176 -17.19 8.58 -19.71
C ASP A 176 -18.65 8.25 -19.33
N ASN A 177 -19.34 7.44 -20.14
CA ASN A 177 -20.65 6.92 -19.75
C ASN A 177 -20.49 5.74 -18.81
N PHE A 178 -21.33 5.68 -17.78
CA PHE A 178 -21.40 4.51 -16.90
C PHE A 178 -21.80 3.25 -17.67
N ILE A 179 -21.17 2.13 -17.34
CA ILE A 179 -21.48 0.83 -17.94
C ILE A 179 -22.60 0.15 -17.14
N TYR A 180 -23.70 -0.16 -17.82
CA TYR A 180 -24.89 -0.82 -17.24
C TYR A 180 -25.16 -2.22 -17.79
N ARG A 181 -24.52 -2.59 -18.91
CA ARG A 181 -24.72 -3.89 -19.60
C ARG A 181 -24.60 -5.07 -18.66
#